data_AF-X1PTK5-F1
#
_entry.id   AF-X1PTK5-F1
#
_cell.length_a   1.000
_cell.length_b   1.000
_cell.length_c   1.000
_cell.angle_alpha   90.00
_cell.angle_beta   90.00
_cell.angle_gamma   90.00
#
_symmetry.space_group_name_H-M   'P 1'
#
loop_
_entity.id
_entity.type
_entity.pdbx_description
1 polymer ?
#
loop_
_entity_poly.entity_id
_entity_poly.type
_entity_poly.pdbx_seq_one_letter_code
_entity_poly.pdbx_strand_id
1 'polypeptide(L)'
;SVFLIGTVVGDFFFEFNKIKNQEERKRAIKYEFIKISLLIGIILMIFGAIFSFLDFLFHGTFSSMIYSIGTVLVLLSILLYIEEFEVVKTKKSYRFFYYFSFYSFTIYLAHNPLYFLFFGQLNVLTIWIAIVGVFIFLTLLLKGVHKKWGRYASLKVLISILSSKLANKLEERYLSL
;
A
#
# COMPACT_ATOMS: atom_id res chain seq x y z
N SER A 1 1.96 -12.99 1.68
CA SER A 1 1.55 -12.39 2.96
C SER A 1 1.75 -10.87 3.00
N VAL A 2 2.92 -10.34 2.64
CA VAL A 2 3.22 -8.88 2.68
C VAL A 2 2.30 -8.04 1.76
N PHE A 3 1.88 -8.58 0.61
CA PHE A 3 0.99 -7.87 -0.33
C PHE A 3 -0.43 -7.62 0.20
N LEU A 4 -1.00 -8.51 1.02
CA LEU A 4 -2.30 -8.31 1.66
C LEU A 4 -2.27 -7.12 2.61
N ILE A 5 -1.18 -6.98 3.37
CA ILE A 5 -0.93 -5.83 4.24
C ILE A 5 -0.82 -4.56 3.40
N GLY A 6 -0.12 -4.61 2.27
CA GLY A 6 -0.04 -3.51 1.31
C GLY A 6 -1.41 -3.04 0.81
N THR A 7 -2.34 -3.97 0.54
CA THR A 7 -3.71 -3.63 0.15
C THR A 7 -4.48 -2.97 1.29
N VAL A 8 -4.43 -3.52 2.50
CA VAL A 8 -5.10 -2.94 3.69
C VAL A 8 -4.57 -1.54 3.98
N VAL A 9 -3.26 -1.38 3.96
CA VAL A 9 -2.58 -0.09 4.10
C VAL A 9 -3.01 0.89 3.00
N GLY A 10 -3.05 0.43 1.75
CA GLY A 10 -3.53 1.23 0.62
C GLY A 10 -4.95 1.74 0.83
N ASP A 11 -5.82 0.94 1.43
CA ASP A 11 -7.20 1.32 1.73
C ASP A 11 -7.29 2.39 2.81
N PHE A 12 -6.51 2.27 3.89
CA PHE A 12 -6.37 3.33 4.89
C PHE A 12 -5.93 4.67 4.26
N PHE A 13 -4.95 4.64 3.35
CA PHE A 13 -4.54 5.85 2.64
C PHE A 13 -5.59 6.44 1.73
N PHE A 14 -6.41 5.60 1.11
CA PHE A 14 -7.48 6.07 0.24
C PHE A 14 -8.48 6.90 1.04
N GLU A 15 -8.84 6.44 2.25
CA GLU A 15 -9.74 7.17 3.14
C GLU A 15 -9.13 8.48 3.64
N PHE A 16 -7.88 8.48 4.10
CA PHE A 16 -7.22 9.73 4.51
C PHE A 16 -7.15 10.74 3.36
N ASN A 17 -6.90 10.29 2.13
CA ASN A 17 -6.84 11.18 0.98
C ASN A 17 -8.20 11.76 0.55
N LYS A 18 -9.34 11.22 1.01
CA LYS A 18 -10.67 11.82 0.79
C LYS A 18 -10.93 13.03 1.69
N ILE A 19 -10.20 13.18 2.79
CA ILE A 19 -10.37 14.30 3.73
C ILE A 19 -9.98 15.61 3.02
N LYS A 20 -10.96 16.49 2.80
CA LYS A 20 -10.78 17.76 2.07
C LYS A 20 -9.96 18.77 2.90
N ASN A 21 -10.17 18.79 4.22
CA ASN A 21 -9.47 19.69 5.14
C ASN A 21 -8.04 19.19 5.39
N GLN A 22 -7.05 20.03 5.07
CA GLN A 22 -5.64 19.66 5.16
C GLN A 22 -5.13 19.54 6.60
N GLU A 23 -5.57 20.44 7.49
CA GLU A 23 -5.18 20.44 8.90
C GLU A 23 -5.66 19.17 9.61
N GLU A 24 -6.93 18.82 9.37
CA GLU A 24 -7.59 17.63 9.91
C GLU A 24 -6.94 16.34 9.39
N ARG A 25 -6.65 16.28 8.08
CA ARG A 25 -5.95 15.13 7.48
C ARG A 25 -4.55 14.95 8.06
N LYS A 26 -3.77 16.03 8.20
CA LYS A 26 -2.43 16.00 8.80
C LYS A 26 -2.47 15.45 10.22
N ARG A 27 -3.48 15.87 11.00
CA ARG A 27 -3.66 15.40 12.38
C ARG A 27 -4.01 13.91 12.44
N ALA A 28 -4.97 13.47 11.62
CA ALA A 28 -5.37 12.07 11.53
C ALA A 28 -4.19 11.17 11.10
N ILE A 29 -3.47 11.53 10.03
CA ILE A 29 -2.29 10.78 9.58
C ILE A 29 -1.22 10.73 10.68
N LYS A 30 -0.93 11.85 11.36
CA LYS A 30 0.12 11.92 12.38
C LYS A 30 -0.21 11.06 13.62
N TYR A 31 -1.39 11.24 14.19
CA TYR A 31 -1.73 10.67 15.50
C TYR A 31 -2.40 9.30 15.41
N GLU A 32 -3.23 9.07 14.39
CA GLU A 32 -3.97 7.81 14.25
C GLU A 32 -3.17 6.79 13.46
N PHE A 33 -2.46 7.21 12.41
CA PHE A 33 -1.73 6.26 11.56
C PHE A 33 -0.24 6.17 11.94
N ILE A 34 0.54 7.23 11.76
CA ILE A 34 2.00 7.20 11.96
C ILE A 34 2.35 6.75 13.38
N LYS A 35 1.78 7.37 14.41
CA LYS A 35 2.13 7.04 15.80
C LYS A 35 1.77 5.59 16.16
N ILE A 36 0.57 5.13 15.76
CA ILE A 36 0.10 3.78 16.07
C ILE A 36 0.90 2.74 15.28
N SER A 37 1.07 2.93 13.97
CA SER A 37 1.83 2.01 13.12
C SER A 37 3.29 1.90 13.53
N LEU A 38 3.92 3.01 13.95
CA LEU A 38 5.31 3.02 14.39
C LEU A 38 5.47 2.29 15.73
N LEU A 39 4.55 2.50 16.68
CA LEU A 39 4.55 1.81 17.97
C LEU A 39 4.30 0.31 17.82
N ILE A 40 3.27 -0.09 17.07
CA ILE A 40 2.97 -1.50 16.79
C ILE A 40 4.13 -2.13 16.01
N GLY A 41 4.68 -1.41 15.03
CA GLY A 41 5.78 -1.88 14.21
C GLY A 41 7.02 -2.23 15.03
N ILE A 42 7.42 -1.34 15.96
CA ILE A 42 8.54 -1.60 16.87
C ILE A 42 8.25 -2.79 17.78
N ILE A 43 7.06 -2.89 18.37
CA ILE A 43 6.67 -4.02 19.23
C ILE A 43 6.77 -5.33 18.46
N LEU A 44 6.25 -5.38 17.23
CA LEU A 44 6.32 -6.58 16.38
C LEU A 44 7.76 -6.94 16.01
N MET A 45 8.62 -5.96 15.70
CA MET A 45 10.05 -6.23 15.43
C MET A 45 10.75 -6.83 16.65
N ILE A 46 10.53 -6.26 17.84
CA ILE A 46 11.12 -6.76 19.09
C ILE A 46 10.57 -8.15 19.40
N PHE A 47 9.25 -8.35 19.31
CA PHE A 47 8.61 -9.63 19.57
C PHE A 47 9.10 -10.71 18.60
N GLY A 48 9.16 -10.41 17.29
CA GLY A 48 9.71 -11.32 16.29
C GLY A 48 11.15 -11.71 16.60
N ALA A 49 12.01 -10.73 16.92
CA ALA A 49 13.42 -11.00 17.23
C ALA A 49 13.63 -11.85 18.49
N ILE A 50 12.79 -11.69 19.52
CA ILE A 50 12.92 -12.39 20.81
C ILE A 50 12.22 -13.76 20.79
N PHE A 51 11.07 -13.88 20.13
CA PHE A 51 10.22 -15.09 20.17
C PHE A 51 10.94 -16.34 19.67
N SER A 52 11.71 -16.20 18.58
CA SER A 52 12.68 -17.21 18.17
C SER A 52 13.91 -16.50 17.61
N PHE A 53 14.91 -16.39 18.47
CA PHE A 53 16.17 -15.73 18.16
C PHE A 53 16.89 -16.48 17.03
N LEU A 54 17.49 -15.74 16.09
CA LEU A 54 18.02 -16.20 14.79
C LEU A 54 16.98 -16.60 13.73
N ASP A 55 15.84 -17.18 14.10
CA ASP A 55 14.79 -17.58 13.15
C ASP A 55 14.17 -16.40 12.39
N PHE A 56 14.22 -15.19 12.95
CA PHE A 56 13.71 -14.00 12.28
C PHE A 56 14.45 -13.66 10.96
N LEU A 57 15.69 -14.14 10.81
CA LEU A 57 16.49 -13.98 9.59
C LEU A 57 16.20 -15.05 8.53
N PHE A 58 15.59 -16.17 8.93
CA PHE A 58 15.28 -17.27 8.01
C PHE A 58 13.88 -17.13 7.41
N HIS A 59 13.80 -17.12 6.08
CA HIS A 59 12.53 -17.06 5.38
C HIS A 59 11.64 -18.26 5.68
N GLY A 60 10.34 -18.01 5.86
CA GLY A 60 9.33 -19.04 6.07
C GLY A 60 9.02 -19.35 7.53
N THR A 61 9.74 -18.76 8.48
CA THR A 61 9.43 -18.88 9.91
C THR A 61 8.36 -17.87 10.34
N PHE A 62 7.59 -18.21 11.37
CA PHE A 62 6.62 -17.30 11.97
C PHE A 62 7.30 -16.04 12.53
N SER A 63 8.46 -16.21 13.15
CA SER A 63 9.33 -15.14 13.65
C SER A 63 9.72 -14.15 12.55
N SER A 64 10.19 -14.65 11.40
CA SER A 64 10.55 -13.82 10.24
C SER A 64 9.34 -13.09 9.65
N MET A 65 8.17 -13.74 9.61
CA MET A 65 6.94 -13.11 9.17
C MET A 65 6.54 -11.93 10.07
N ILE A 66 6.49 -12.12 11.39
CA ILE A 66 6.17 -11.05 12.35
C ILE A 66 7.18 -9.90 12.24
N TYR A 67 8.47 -10.22 12.23
CA TYR A 67 9.53 -9.22 12.13
C TYR A 67 9.41 -8.40 10.84
N SER A 68 9.11 -9.05 9.72
CA SER A 68 8.91 -8.40 8.42
C SER A 68 7.69 -7.46 8.43
N ILE A 69 6.59 -7.87 9.08
CA ILE A 69 5.39 -7.02 9.23
C ILE A 69 5.74 -5.76 10.03
N GLY A 70 6.44 -5.92 11.16
CA GLY A 70 6.90 -4.80 11.97
C GLY A 70 7.80 -3.84 11.17
N THR A 71 8.75 -4.39 10.41
CA THR A 71 9.66 -3.64 9.55
C THR A 71 8.89 -2.82 8.50
N VAL A 72 7.90 -3.42 7.84
CA VAL A 72 7.04 -2.74 6.87
C VAL A 72 6.27 -1.57 7.52
N LEU A 73 5.69 -1.79 8.71
CA LEU A 73 4.95 -0.74 9.41
C LEU A 73 5.85 0.45 9.81
N VAL A 74 7.05 0.19 10.29
CA VAL A 74 8.03 1.24 10.64
C VAL A 74 8.47 2.00 9.39
N LEU A 75 8.88 1.30 8.33
CA LEU A 75 9.27 1.93 7.07
C LEU A 75 8.16 2.79 6.46
N LEU A 76 6.93 2.27 6.48
CA LEU A 76 5.76 3.00 6.01
C LEU A 76 5.53 4.28 6.81
N SER A 77 5.64 4.20 8.14
CA SER A 77 5.46 5.35 9.04
C SER A 77 6.49 6.44 8.77
N ILE A 78 7.75 6.05 8.52
CA ILE A 78 8.83 6.97 8.13
C ILE A 78 8.55 7.62 6.77
N LEU A 79 8.16 6.85 5.75
CA LEU A 79 7.88 7.38 4.42
C LEU A 79 6.72 8.38 4.43
N LEU A 80 5.68 8.11 5.22
CA LEU A 80 4.57 9.05 5.37
C LEU A 80 4.94 10.33 6.10
N TYR A 81 5.79 10.20 7.12
CA TYR A 81 6.33 11.37 7.79
C TYR A 81 7.09 12.26 6.79
N ILE A 82 7.85 11.66 5.87
CA ILE A 82 8.55 12.42 4.82
C ILE A 82 7.56 13.07 3.83
N GLU A 83 6.52 12.35 3.37
CA GLU A 83 5.57 12.88 2.38
C GLU A 83 4.67 13.99 2.96
N GLU A 84 4.05 13.78 4.13
CA GLU A 84 2.98 14.65 4.63
C GLU A 84 3.52 15.92 5.33
N PHE A 85 4.76 15.90 5.83
CA PHE A 85 5.42 17.06 6.42
C PHE A 85 6.23 17.89 5.39
N GLU A 86 6.04 17.63 4.09
CA GLU A 86 6.63 18.39 2.98
C GLU A 86 8.16 18.56 3.07
N VAL A 87 8.87 17.61 3.70
CA VAL A 87 10.35 17.55 3.64
C VAL A 87 10.80 17.55 2.17
N VAL A 88 9.97 16.97 1.29
CA VAL A 88 10.03 17.13 -0.16
C VAL A 88 8.76 17.86 -0.62
N LYS A 89 8.88 19.07 -1.19
CA LYS A 89 7.76 19.88 -1.70
C LYS A 89 7.13 19.25 -2.95
N THR A 90 6.36 18.17 -2.80
CA THR A 90 5.55 17.62 -3.90
C THR A 90 4.24 18.41 -4.01
N LYS A 91 3.99 19.09 -5.15
CA LYS A 91 2.72 19.77 -5.42
C LYS A 91 1.54 18.81 -5.15
N LYS A 92 0.51 19.27 -4.40
CA LYS A 92 -0.69 18.53 -3.97
C LYS A 92 -1.34 17.57 -4.99
N SER A 93 -1.19 17.84 -6.28
CA SER A 93 -1.71 17.00 -7.38
C SER A 93 -0.95 15.68 -7.59
N TYR A 94 0.23 15.50 -7.01
CA TYR A 94 1.13 14.39 -7.32
C TYR A 94 1.62 13.68 -6.05
N ARG A 95 0.69 13.21 -5.23
CA ARG A 95 1.02 12.38 -4.06
C ARG A 95 1.41 11.00 -4.52
N PHE A 96 2.60 10.56 -4.14
CA PHE A 96 3.12 9.25 -4.52
C PHE A 96 2.20 8.15 -4.00
N PHE A 97 1.81 8.24 -2.73
CA PHE A 97 0.95 7.24 -2.09
C PHE A 97 -0.47 7.22 -2.65
N TYR A 98 -0.96 8.32 -3.24
CA TYR A 98 -2.29 8.35 -3.85
C TYR A 98 -2.42 7.32 -4.98
N TYR A 99 -1.46 7.26 -5.90
CA TYR A 99 -1.56 6.33 -7.04
C TYR A 99 -1.42 4.87 -6.61
N PHE A 100 -0.48 4.58 -5.70
CA PHE A 100 -0.32 3.22 -5.16
C PHE A 100 -1.53 2.75 -4.36
N SER A 101 -2.15 3.65 -3.60
CA SER A 101 -3.40 3.39 -2.87
C SER A 101 -4.57 3.16 -3.83
N PHE A 102 -4.75 4.05 -4.82
CA PHE A 102 -5.88 4.00 -5.74
C PHE A 102 -5.88 2.77 -6.66
N TYR A 103 -4.68 2.30 -7.03
CA TYR A 103 -4.49 1.14 -7.90
C TYR A 103 -3.97 -0.10 -7.15
N SER A 104 -4.03 -0.13 -5.81
CA SER A 104 -3.43 -1.20 -4.98
C SER A 104 -3.78 -2.61 -5.46
N PHE A 105 -5.06 -2.89 -5.70
CA PHE A 105 -5.52 -4.19 -6.19
C PHE A 105 -5.10 -4.49 -7.64
N THR A 106 -4.99 -3.46 -8.48
CA THR A 106 -4.51 -3.61 -9.85
C THR A 106 -3.02 -3.92 -9.88
N ILE A 107 -2.24 -3.23 -9.05
CA ILE A 107 -0.80 -3.48 -8.87
C ILE A 107 -0.57 -4.87 -8.31
N TYR A 108 -1.39 -5.31 -7.34
CA TYR A 108 -1.32 -6.66 -6.79
C TYR A 108 -1.44 -7.74 -7.88
N LEU A 109 -2.44 -7.62 -8.76
CA LEU A 109 -2.60 -8.57 -9.86
C LEU A 109 -1.49 -8.44 -10.91
N ALA A 110 -1.03 -7.22 -11.20
CA ALA A 110 0.07 -6.98 -12.13
C ALA A 110 1.43 -7.44 -11.59
N HIS A 111 1.57 -7.64 -10.28
CA HIS A 111 2.82 -8.07 -9.66
C HIS A 111 3.23 -9.48 -10.09
N ASN A 112 2.27 -10.39 -10.28
CA ASN A 112 2.56 -11.76 -10.69
C ASN A 112 3.22 -11.82 -12.09
N PRO A 113 2.70 -11.11 -13.12
CA PRO A 113 3.40 -10.96 -14.39
C PRO A 113 4.78 -10.31 -14.31
N LEU A 114 4.97 -9.34 -13.41
CA LEU A 114 6.25 -8.63 -13.23
C LEU A 114 7.39 -9.56 -12.80
N TYR A 115 7.09 -10.68 -12.13
CA TYR A 115 8.09 -11.69 -11.77
C TYR A 115 8.86 -12.22 -12.99
N PHE A 116 8.18 -12.42 -14.12
CA PHE A 116 8.79 -12.97 -15.33
C PHE A 116 9.82 -12.03 -15.97
N LEU A 117 9.72 -10.72 -15.73
CA LEU A 117 10.64 -9.74 -16.31
C LEU A 117 12.06 -9.84 -15.74
N PHE A 118 12.22 -10.38 -14.52
CA PHE A 118 13.50 -10.44 -13.81
C PHE A 118 13.89 -11.86 -13.40
N PHE A 119 13.22 -12.87 -13.95
CA PHE A 119 13.43 -14.26 -13.57
C PHE A 119 14.87 -14.71 -13.88
N GLY A 120 15.61 -15.11 -12.84
CA GLY A 120 16.98 -15.61 -12.95
C GLY A 120 18.05 -14.56 -13.32
N GLN A 121 17.68 -13.27 -13.44
CA GLN A 121 18.59 -12.21 -13.88
C GLN A 121 19.20 -11.40 -12.74
N LEU A 122 18.57 -11.42 -11.55
CA LEU A 122 18.97 -10.57 -10.42
C LEU A 122 19.74 -11.37 -9.37
N ASN A 123 20.90 -10.84 -8.98
CA ASN A 123 21.66 -11.27 -7.81
C ASN A 123 21.26 -10.44 -6.57
N VAL A 124 21.68 -10.89 -5.38
CA VAL A 124 21.37 -10.25 -4.08
C VAL A 124 21.75 -8.76 -4.03
N LEU A 125 22.79 -8.34 -4.75
CA LEU A 125 23.21 -6.93 -4.79
C LEU A 125 22.39 -6.11 -5.80
N THR A 126 22.08 -6.67 -6.97
CA THR A 126 21.39 -5.96 -8.05
C THR A 126 19.88 -5.85 -7.82
N ILE A 127 19.32 -6.72 -6.97
CA ILE A 127 17.88 -6.72 -6.68
C ILE A 127 17.39 -5.39 -6.10
N TRP A 128 18.20 -4.73 -5.27
CA TRP A 128 17.85 -3.45 -4.64
C TRP A 128 17.67 -2.34 -5.68
N ILE A 129 18.58 -2.28 -6.65
CA ILE A 129 18.53 -1.31 -7.75
C ILE A 129 17.32 -1.59 -8.64
N ALA A 130 17.07 -2.87 -8.96
CA ALA A 130 15.91 -3.27 -9.74
C ALA A 130 14.59 -2.91 -9.03
N ILE A 131 14.49 -3.13 -7.72
CA ILE A 131 13.31 -2.74 -6.92
C ILE A 131 13.07 -1.23 -7.04
N VAL A 132 14.08 -0.40 -6.79
CA VAL A 132 13.94 1.07 -6.89
C VAL A 132 13.52 1.49 -8.30
N GLY A 133 14.16 0.93 -9.33
CA GLY A 133 13.82 1.20 -10.73
C GLY A 133 12.39 0.82 -11.08
N VAL A 134 11.93 -0.36 -10.66
CA VAL A 134 10.56 -0.82 -10.87
C VAL A 134 9.57 0.09 -10.14
N PHE A 135 9.83 0.51 -8.90
CA PHE A 135 8.94 1.43 -8.18
C PHE A 135 8.80 2.77 -8.90
N ILE A 136 9.90 3.35 -9.38
CA ILE A 136 9.88 4.61 -10.14
C ILE A 136 9.09 4.42 -11.45
N PHE A 137 9.40 3.35 -12.19
CA PHE A 137 8.71 3.03 -13.45
C PHE A 137 7.22 2.83 -13.24
N LEU A 138 6.82 2.05 -12.23
CA LEU A 138 5.43 1.78 -11.90
C LEU A 138 4.69 3.07 -11.54
N THR A 139 5.33 3.97 -10.80
CA THR A 139 4.76 5.29 -10.47
C THR A 139 4.46 6.10 -11.72
N LEU A 140 5.40 6.17 -12.66
CA LEU A 140 5.23 6.88 -13.93
C LEU A 140 4.14 6.24 -14.79
N LEU A 141 4.11 4.90 -14.84
CA LEU A 141 3.11 4.13 -15.57
C LEU A 141 1.71 4.40 -15.01
N LEU A 142 1.52 4.29 -13.69
CA LEU A 142 0.25 4.56 -13.03
C LEU A 142 -0.21 6.00 -13.23
N LYS A 143 0.71 6.96 -13.24
CA LYS A 143 0.40 8.36 -13.57
C LYS A 143 -0.13 8.49 -15.00
N GLY A 144 0.50 7.82 -15.96
CA GLY A 144 0.04 7.78 -17.35
C GLY A 144 -1.36 7.15 -17.48
N VAL A 145 -1.56 6.00 -16.84
CA VAL A 145 -2.85 5.29 -16.80
C VAL A 145 -3.93 6.15 -16.16
N HIS A 146 -3.63 6.82 -15.04
CA HIS A 146 -4.58 7.69 -14.37
C HIS A 146 -4.99 8.88 -15.23
N LYS A 147 -4.04 9.50 -15.94
CA LYS A 147 -4.33 10.62 -16.85
C LYS A 147 -5.22 10.18 -18.02
N LYS A 148 -5.03 8.98 -18.56
CA LYS A 148 -5.74 8.50 -19.75
C LYS A 148 -7.08 7.84 -19.42
N TRP A 149 -7.12 6.97 -18.42
CA TRP A 149 -8.25 6.08 -18.11
C TRP A 149 -8.85 6.34 -16.73
N GLY A 150 -8.14 7.05 -15.84
CA GLY A 150 -8.63 7.48 -14.54
C GLY A 150 -9.21 6.33 -13.72
N ARG A 151 -10.48 6.48 -13.33
CA ARG A 151 -11.18 5.54 -12.44
C ARG A 151 -11.45 4.17 -13.08
N TYR A 152 -11.61 4.10 -14.40
CA TYR A 152 -11.94 2.85 -15.11
C TYR A 152 -10.77 1.86 -15.15
N ALA A 153 -9.54 2.33 -14.92
CA ALA A 153 -8.37 1.45 -14.83
C ALA A 153 -8.20 0.82 -13.44
N SER A 154 -8.89 1.31 -12.42
CA SER A 154 -8.78 0.73 -11.07
C SER A 154 -9.77 -0.42 -10.95
N LEU A 155 -9.24 -1.64 -10.89
CA LEU A 155 -10.04 -2.85 -10.65
C LEU A 155 -10.82 -2.74 -9.33
N LYS A 156 -10.23 -2.11 -8.31
CA LYS A 156 -10.89 -1.85 -7.03
C LYS A 156 -12.18 -1.03 -7.23
N VAL A 157 -12.10 0.04 -8.02
CA VAL A 157 -13.26 0.89 -8.30
C VAL A 157 -14.30 0.16 -9.13
N LEU A 158 -13.88 -0.61 -10.14
CA LEU A 158 -14.80 -1.41 -10.96
C LEU A 158 -15.58 -2.42 -10.11
N ILE A 159 -14.91 -3.14 -9.21
CA ILE A 159 -15.55 -4.08 -8.28
C ILE A 159 -16.54 -3.35 -7.37
N SER A 160 -16.17 -2.18 -6.85
CA SER A 160 -17.06 -1.37 -5.99
C SER A 160 -18.32 -0.88 -6.73
N ILE A 161 -18.20 -0.50 -8.00
CA ILE A 161 -19.35 -0.11 -8.83
C ILE A 161 -20.24 -1.32 -9.10
N LEU A 162 -19.65 -2.47 -9.45
CA LEU A 162 -20.37 -3.72 -9.70
C LEU A 162 -21.13 -4.19 -8.44
N SER A 163 -20.48 -4.16 -7.28
CA SER A 163 -21.10 -4.54 -6.01
C SER A 163 -22.25 -3.61 -5.64
N SER A 164 -22.10 -2.30 -5.83
CA SER A 164 -23.18 -1.34 -5.58
C SER A 164 -24.37 -1.55 -6.51
N LYS A 165 -24.14 -1.81 -7.81
CA LYS A 165 -25.22 -2.13 -8.75
C LYS A 165 -25.96 -3.42 -8.38
N LEU A 166 -25.24 -4.44 -7.94
CA LEU A 166 -25.84 -5.70 -7.48
C LEU A 166 -26.67 -5.49 -6.22
N ALA A 167 -26.16 -4.73 -5.25
CA ALA A 167 -26.87 -4.42 -4.01
C ALA A 167 -28.18 -3.67 -4.29
N ASN A 168 -28.14 -2.61 -5.11
CA ASN A 168 -29.34 -1.85 -5.45
C ASN A 168 -30.38 -2.72 -6.17
N LYS A 169 -29.94 -3.61 -7.08
CA LYS A 169 -30.85 -4.52 -7.78
C LYS A 169 -31.50 -5.55 -6.84
N LEU A 170 -30.80 -5.97 -5.79
CA LEU A 170 -31.37 -6.84 -4.75
C LEU A 170 -32.37 -6.09 -3.87
N GLU A 171 -32.06 -4.86 -3.51
CA GLU A 171 -32.93 -4.00 -2.70
C GLU A 171 -34.23 -3.64 -3.42
N GLU A 172 -34.16 -3.25 -4.71
CA GLU A 172 -35.34 -3.03 -5.56
C GLU A 172 -36.22 -4.29 -5.65
N ARG A 173 -35.61 -5.47 -5.77
CA ARG A 173 -36.34 -6.74 -5.82
C ARG A 173 -37.02 -7.07 -4.49
N TYR A 174 -36.39 -6.73 -3.36
CA TYR A 174 -36.95 -6.93 -2.02
C TYR A 174 -38.12 -5.99 -1.73
N LEU A 175 -38.01 -4.72 -2.13
CA LEU A 175 -39.09 -3.73 -1.97
C LEU A 175 -40.29 -3.94 -2.92
N SER A 176 -40.11 -4.74 -3.97
CA SER A 176 -41.16 -5.13 -4.92
C SER A 176 -41.95 -6.40 -4.54
N LEU A 177 -41.57 -7.05 -3.44
CA LEU A 177 -42.25 -8.22 -2.84
C LEU A 177 -43.11 -7.79 -1.66
#